data_AF-A0A7Y2CLN1-F1
#
_entry.id   AF-A0A7Y2CLN1-F1
#
_cell.length_a   1.000
_cell.length_b   1.000
_cell.length_c   1.000
_cell.angle_alpha   90.00
_cell.angle_beta   90.00
_cell.angle_gamma   90.00
#
_symmetry.space_group_name_H-M   'P 1'
#
loop_
_entity.id
_entity.type
_entity.pdbx_description
1 polymer ?
#
loop_
_entity_poly.entity_id
_entity_poly.type
_entity_poly.pdbx_seq_one_letter_code
_entity_poly.pdbx_strand_id
1 'polypeptide(L)'
;NPDWSAADWSGKIPEVLHGTQQDFRVESVFWYDEPIPFTHETWRGRIRASRGVGAALSPEEVARFDTDHARMLRDLVPEEFTVLHRIDAHVLVPLQENR
;
A
#
# COMPACT_ATOMS: atom_id res chain seq x y z
N ASN A 1 -12.07 -7.30 0.33
CA ASN A 1 -11.44 -8.62 0.28
C ASN A 1 -11.07 -9.00 1.71
N PRO A 2 -11.91 -9.78 2.41
CA PRO A 2 -11.63 -10.20 3.79
C PRO A 2 -10.39 -11.09 3.91
N ASP A 3 -9.97 -11.76 2.84
CA ASP A 3 -8.80 -12.64 2.82
C ASP A 3 -7.48 -11.89 2.57
N TRP A 4 -7.52 -10.55 2.44
CA TRP A 4 -6.32 -9.77 2.23
C TRP A 4 -5.50 -9.63 3.51
N SER A 5 -4.43 -10.42 3.61
CA SER A 5 -3.55 -10.50 4.78
C SER A 5 -2.74 -9.25 5.10
N ALA A 6 -2.69 -8.25 4.20
CA ALA A 6 -2.03 -6.97 4.46
C ALA A 6 -3.03 -5.83 4.71
N ALA A 7 -4.29 -6.15 4.96
CA ALA A 7 -5.25 -5.19 5.51
C ALA A 7 -4.87 -4.81 6.96
N ASP A 8 -5.36 -3.66 7.42
CA ASP A 8 -5.17 -3.16 8.80
C ASP A 8 -3.70 -3.07 9.24
N TRP A 9 -2.82 -2.73 8.30
CA TRP A 9 -1.40 -2.57 8.60
C TRP A 9 -1.17 -1.38 9.52
N SER A 10 -0.45 -1.62 10.63
CA SER A 10 -0.21 -0.64 11.70
C SER A 10 0.61 0.60 11.33
N GLY A 11 1.16 0.67 10.12
CA GLY A 11 2.04 1.76 9.70
C GLY A 11 3.45 1.70 10.30
N LYS A 12 3.79 0.65 11.07
CA LYS A 12 5.12 0.51 11.68
C LYS A 12 6.14 0.10 10.63
N ILE A 13 7.17 0.92 10.45
CA ILE A 13 8.28 0.64 9.54
C ILE A 13 9.32 -0.19 10.30
N PRO A 14 9.69 -1.39 9.82
CA PRO A 14 10.69 -2.21 10.49
C PRO A 14 12.07 -1.58 10.34
N GLU A 15 12.87 -1.57 11.40
CA GLU A 15 14.26 -1.07 11.33
C GLU A 15 15.17 -2.02 10.53
N VAL A 16 14.78 -3.28 10.41
CA VAL A 16 15.52 -4.33 9.72
C VAL A 16 14.64 -4.91 8.63
N LEU A 17 15.16 -4.96 7.41
CA LEU A 17 14.53 -5.69 6.31
C LEU A 17 14.95 -7.16 6.37
N HIS A 18 13.97 -8.03 6.63
CA HIS A 18 14.21 -9.47 6.65
C HIS A 18 14.65 -9.97 5.27
N GLY A 19 15.71 -10.77 5.23
CA GLY A 19 16.27 -11.34 4.01
C GLY A 19 17.38 -10.51 3.38
N THR A 20 17.66 -9.29 3.84
CA THR A 20 18.75 -8.46 3.29
C THR A 20 20.02 -8.50 4.13
N GLN A 21 19.97 -9.02 5.36
CA GLN A 21 21.03 -8.83 6.36
C GLN A 21 22.32 -9.59 6.08
N GLN A 22 22.32 -10.54 5.13
CA GLN A 22 23.53 -11.26 4.73
C GLN A 22 24.43 -10.43 3.82
N ASP A 23 23.84 -9.51 3.04
CA ASP A 23 24.54 -8.76 2.01
C ASP A 23 24.54 -7.24 2.28
N PHE A 24 23.57 -6.75 3.08
CA PHE A 24 23.36 -5.34 3.34
C PHE A 24 23.10 -5.07 4.81
N ARG A 25 23.49 -3.88 5.26
CA ARG A 25 22.96 -3.27 6.50
C ARG A 25 22.06 -2.08 6.14
N VAL A 26 21.06 -1.85 6.97
CA VAL A 26 20.24 -0.63 6.90
C VAL A 26 21.08 0.53 7.42
N GLU A 27 21.30 1.55 6.58
CA GLU A 27 22.00 2.78 6.97
C GLU A 27 21.03 3.81 7.54
N SER A 28 19.87 3.97 6.90
CA SER A 28 18.83 4.85 7.38
C SER A 28 17.45 4.36 6.96
N VAL A 29 16.46 4.76 7.75
CA VAL A 29 15.04 4.54 7.46
C VAL A 29 14.37 5.90 7.58
N PHE A 30 13.53 6.23 6.61
CA PHE A 30 12.71 7.43 6.68
C PHE A 30 11.28 7.10 6.29
N TRP A 31 10.36 7.84 6.88
CA TRP A 31 8.96 7.80 6.49
C TRP A 31 8.32 9.16 6.71
N TYR A 32 7.27 9.42 5.95
CA TYR A 32 6.41 10.57 6.12
C TYR A 32 4.99 10.21 5.70
N ASP A 33 4.03 10.99 6.19
CA ASP A 33 2.64 10.83 5.83
C ASP A 33 2.28 11.93 4.80
N GLU A 34 1.84 11.50 3.61
CA GLU A 34 1.51 12.36 2.47
C GLU A 34 -0.02 12.39 2.24
N PRO A 35 -0.66 13.56 2.33
CA PRO A 35 -2.08 13.72 2.05
C PRO A 35 -2.36 13.73 0.53
N ILE A 36 -2.57 12.56 -0.06
CA ILE A 36 -2.78 12.45 -1.51
C ILE A 36 -4.26 12.65 -1.87
N PRO A 37 -4.60 13.61 -2.76
CA PRO A 37 -5.96 13.83 -3.23
C PRO A 37 -6.38 12.77 -4.26
N PHE A 38 -7.65 12.38 -4.21
CA PHE A 38 -8.29 11.47 -5.15
C PHE A 38 -9.72 11.93 -5.49
N THR A 39 -10.16 11.52 -6.67
CA THR A 39 -11.58 11.40 -7.02
C THR A 39 -12.09 9.99 -6.73
N HIS A 40 -13.41 9.78 -6.75
CA HIS A 40 -13.98 8.43 -6.66
C HIS A 40 -13.42 7.51 -7.74
N GLU A 41 -13.31 8.01 -8.97
CA GLU A 41 -12.77 7.26 -10.11
C GLU A 41 -11.31 6.84 -9.90
N THR A 42 -10.45 7.80 -9.56
CA THR A 42 -9.00 7.56 -9.43
C THR A 42 -8.68 6.67 -8.23
N TRP A 43 -9.39 6.83 -7.11
CA TRP A 43 -9.26 5.94 -5.95
C TRP A 43 -9.68 4.51 -6.28
N ARG A 44 -10.83 4.33 -6.95
CA ARG A 44 -11.27 3.01 -7.42
C ARG A 44 -10.26 2.38 -8.37
N GLY A 45 -9.69 3.16 -9.29
CA GLY A 45 -8.60 2.72 -10.15
C GLY A 45 -7.41 2.16 -9.37
N ARG A 46 -6.95 2.90 -8.36
CA ARG A 46 -5.88 2.47 -7.45
C ARG A 46 -6.23 1.18 -6.69
N ILE A 47 -7.44 1.08 -6.16
CA ILE A 47 -7.89 -0.12 -5.43
C ILE A 47 -7.95 -1.34 -6.34
N ARG A 48 -8.46 -1.21 -7.57
CA ARG A 48 -8.44 -2.32 -8.56
C ARG A 48 -7.02 -2.74 -8.92
N ALA A 49 -6.08 -1.81 -9.05
CA ALA A 49 -4.68 -2.13 -9.35
C ALA A 49 -3.91 -2.73 -8.16
N SER A 50 -4.50 -2.76 -6.95
CA SER A 50 -3.82 -3.24 -5.76
C SER A 50 -3.69 -4.77 -5.71
N ARG A 51 -2.64 -5.25 -5.00
CA ARG A 51 -2.43 -6.68 -4.76
C ARG A 51 -3.60 -7.34 -4.02
N GLY A 52 -4.29 -6.60 -3.16
CA GLY A 52 -5.42 -7.10 -2.37
C GLY A 52 -6.72 -7.26 -3.17
N VAL A 53 -6.81 -6.74 -4.39
CA VAL A 53 -8.02 -6.80 -5.22
C VAL A 53 -7.69 -7.36 -6.60
N GLY A 54 -7.03 -6.60 -7.48
CA GLY A 54 -6.84 -6.99 -8.88
C GLY A 54 -5.95 -8.21 -9.08
N ALA A 55 -4.98 -8.44 -8.19
CA ALA A 55 -4.12 -9.63 -8.25
C ALA A 55 -4.66 -10.83 -7.46
N ALA A 56 -5.63 -10.63 -6.57
CA ALA A 56 -6.11 -11.65 -5.64
C ALA A 56 -7.49 -12.20 -5.98
N LEU A 57 -8.32 -11.44 -6.71
CA LEU A 57 -9.69 -11.80 -7.04
C LEU A 57 -9.82 -12.16 -8.52
N SER A 58 -10.80 -12.99 -8.87
CA SER A 58 -11.18 -13.22 -10.26
C SER A 58 -11.76 -11.95 -10.90
N PRO A 59 -11.79 -11.84 -12.25
CA PRO A 59 -12.35 -10.66 -12.91
C PRO A 59 -13.80 -10.32 -12.50
N GLU A 60 -14.64 -11.34 -12.29
CA GLU A 60 -16.02 -11.15 -11.83
C GLU A 60 -16.08 -10.59 -10.41
N GLU A 61 -15.24 -11.12 -9.51
CA GLU A 61 -15.15 -10.66 -8.12
C GLU A 61 -14.59 -9.23 -8.03
N VAL A 62 -13.63 -8.87 -8.88
CA VAL A 62 -13.15 -7.48 -9.00
C VAL A 62 -14.28 -6.55 -9.43
N ALA A 63 -15.08 -6.94 -10.43
CA ALA A 63 -16.20 -6.12 -10.91
C ALA A 63 -17.29 -5.93 -9.84
N ARG A 64 -17.63 -7.00 -9.10
CA ARG A 64 -18.55 -6.94 -7.96
C ARG A 64 -18.01 -6.04 -6.86
N PHE A 65 -16.75 -6.24 -6.45
CA PHE A 65 -16.09 -5.43 -5.44
C PHE A 65 -16.07 -3.94 -5.83
N ASP A 66 -15.70 -3.63 -7.07
CA ASP A 66 -15.62 -2.24 -7.55
C ASP A 66 -16.99 -1.56 -7.60
N THR A 67 -18.06 -2.31 -7.89
CA THR A 67 -19.44 -1.82 -7.85
C THR A 67 -19.88 -1.49 -6.42
N ASP A 68 -19.59 -2.38 -5.47
CA ASP A 68 -19.91 -2.16 -4.06
C ASP A 68 -19.08 -1.03 -3.46
N HIS A 69 -17.81 -0.95 -3.82
CA HIS A 69 -16.91 0.14 -3.42
C HIS A 69 -17.37 1.49 -3.98
N ALA A 70 -17.83 1.54 -5.23
CA ALA A 70 -18.40 2.75 -5.83
C ALA A 70 -19.65 3.23 -5.08
N ARG A 71 -20.51 2.31 -4.61
CA ARG A 71 -21.68 2.65 -3.81
C ARG A 71 -21.27 3.23 -2.46
N MET A 72 -20.35 2.56 -1.77
CA MET A 72 -19.80 3.03 -0.50
C MET A 72 -19.20 4.44 -0.62
N LEU A 73 -18.41 4.71 -1.66
CA LEU A 73 -17.78 6.02 -1.84
C LEU A 73 -18.83 7.13 -1.99
N ARG A 74 -19.86 6.91 -2.82
CA ARG A 74 -20.96 7.87 -2.99
C ARG A 74 -21.71 8.17 -1.69
N ASP A 75 -21.87 7.15 -0.84
CA ASP A 75 -22.66 7.28 0.39
C ASP A 75 -21.85 7.90 1.55
N LEU A 76 -20.52 7.75 1.55
CA LEU A 76 -19.69 8.06 2.72
C LEU A 76 -18.68 9.21 2.52
N VAL A 77 -18.26 9.52 1.29
CA VAL A 77 -17.20 10.52 1.04
C VAL A 77 -17.56 11.47 -0.11
N PRO A 78 -17.12 12.74 -0.08
CA PRO A 78 -17.30 13.66 -1.20
C PRO A 78 -16.62 13.14 -2.48
N GLU A 79 -17.01 13.66 -3.66
CA GLU A 79 -16.43 13.27 -4.95
C GLU A 79 -14.90 13.41 -4.97
N GLU A 80 -14.39 14.48 -4.36
CA GLU A 80 -12.98 14.72 -4.13
C GLU A 80 -12.66 14.55 -2.64
N PHE A 81 -11.64 13.76 -2.32
CA PHE A 81 -11.23 13.50 -0.95
C PHE A 81 -9.73 13.23 -0.88
N THR A 82 -9.20 13.22 0.34
CA THR A 82 -7.78 12.98 0.59
C THR A 82 -7.62 11.70 1.38
N VAL A 83 -6.65 10.88 0.97
CA VAL A 83 -6.24 9.69 1.72
C VAL A 83 -4.81 9.91 2.18
N LEU A 84 -4.59 9.86 3.49
CA LEU A 84 -3.26 9.94 4.06
C LEU A 84 -2.48 8.66 3.75
N HIS A 85 -1.36 8.80 3.04
CA HIS A 85 -0.48 7.70 2.67
C HIS A 85 0.79 7.76 3.49
N ARG A 86 1.14 6.68 4.19
CA ARG A 86 2.49 6.53 4.70
C ARG A 86 3.42 6.10 3.58
N ILE A 87 4.45 6.90 3.33
CA ILE A 87 5.54 6.59 2.40
C ILE A 87 6.77 6.33 3.26
N ASP A 88 7.40 5.17 3.06
CA ASP A 88 8.63 4.80 3.74
C ASP A 88 9.71 4.37 2.74
N ALA A 89 10.96 4.49 3.16
CA ALA A 89 12.07 3.86 2.47
C ALA A 89 13.20 3.48 3.43
N HIS A 90 13.95 2.46 3.02
CA HIS A 90 15.18 2.01 3.64
C HIS A 90 16.35 2.29 2.70
N VAL A 91 17.36 2.97 3.21
CA VAL A 91 18.65 3.09 2.55
C VAL A 91 19.52 1.93 3.01
N LEU A 92 19.93 1.10 2.06
CA LEU A 92 20.75 -0.07 2.29
C LEU A 92 22.18 0.20 1.81
N VAL A 93 23.16 -0.20 2.61
CA VAL A 93 24.57 -0.19 2.20
C VAL A 93 25.13 -1.61 2.23
N PRO A 94 25.95 -2.02 1.24
CA PRO A 94 26.55 -3.35 1.23
C PRO A 94 27.41 -3.58 2.47
N LEU A 95 27.44 -4.83 2.96
CA LEU A 95 28.48 -5.25 3.90
C LEU A 95 29.81 -5.28 3.15
N GLN A 96 30.83 -4.60 3.67
CA GLN A 96 32.16 -4.68 3.07
C GLN A 96 32.72 -6.09 3.30
N GLU A 97 33.06 -6.79 2.22
CA GLU A 97 33.90 -7.99 2.33
C GLU A 97 35.26 -7.56 2.89
N ASN A 98 35.68 -8.17 4.01
CA ASN A 98 37.06 -8.09 4.45
C ASN A 98 37.95 -8.62 3.32
N ARG A 99 38.59 -7.73 2.55
CA ARG A 99 39.72 -8.09 1.69
C ARG A 99 40.95 -8.40 2.52
#